data_AF-A0A6L9YYR1-F1
#
_entry.id   AF-A0A6L9YYR1-F1
#
_cell.length_a   1.000
_cell.length_b   1.000
_cell.length_c   1.000
_cell.angle_alpha   90.00
_cell.angle_beta   90.00
_cell.angle_gamma   90.00
#
_symmetry.space_group_name_H-M   'P 1'
#
loop_
_entity.id
_entity.type
_entity.pdbx_description
1 polymer ?
#
loop_
_entity_poly.entity_id
_entity_poly.type
_entity_poly.pdbx_seq_one_letter_code
_entity_poly.pdbx_strand_id
1 'polypeptide(L)'
;WIGVQPSNSGNQIQRLIRKYGLGACLFLFAFLWFMLDFTAAPAHAQFFRVAEDWLTSAIPEVDADLVSLVFNVLRALFLIYLGISLVKVVNAAQQDDDWKTLARTPIIILIVVTLGDLLATYITGTGA
;
A
#
# COMPACT_ATOMS: atom_id res chain seq x y z
N TRP A 1 -21.52 54.62 32.47
CA TRP A 1 -21.84 53.73 31.34
C TRP A 1 -20.57 53.48 30.54
N ILE A 2 -19.85 52.38 30.82
CA ILE A 2 -18.62 52.03 30.09
C ILE A 2 -19.05 51.07 28.98
N GLY A 3 -19.22 51.59 27.77
CA GLY A 3 -19.59 50.77 26.61
C GLY A 3 -18.38 49.98 26.11
N VAL A 4 -18.44 48.65 26.23
CA VAL A 4 -17.49 47.75 25.56
C VAL A 4 -17.82 47.75 24.07
N GLN A 5 -16.93 48.28 23.23
CA GLN A 5 -17.06 48.27 21.78
C GLN A 5 -16.90 46.83 21.25
N PRO A 6 -17.79 46.32 20.38
CA PRO A 6 -17.65 44.97 19.83
C PRO A 6 -16.40 44.89 18.94
N SER A 7 -15.48 44.00 19.32
CA SER A 7 -14.21 43.78 18.62
C SER A 7 -14.43 43.24 17.20
N ASN A 8 -14.10 44.06 16.20
CA ASN A 8 -14.21 43.75 14.76
C ASN A 8 -13.26 42.62 14.29
N SER A 9 -12.44 42.07 15.20
CA SER A 9 -11.45 41.02 14.93
C SER A 9 -12.09 39.69 14.52
N GLY A 10 -13.26 39.35 15.06
CA GLY A 10 -13.95 38.10 14.75
C GLY A 10 -14.39 38.00 13.27
N ASN A 11 -14.86 39.12 12.70
CA ASN A 11 -15.36 39.17 11.33
C ASN A 11 -14.23 39.14 10.28
N GLN A 12 -13.03 39.63 10.62
CA GLN A 12 -11.87 39.55 9.73
C GLN A 12 -11.28 38.13 9.70
N ILE A 13 -11.23 37.46 10.86
CA ILE A 13 -10.78 36.06 10.97
C ILE A 13 -11.72 35.13 10.19
N GLN A 14 -13.04 35.32 10.28
CA GLN A 14 -14.00 34.53 9.50
C GLN A 14 -13.86 34.72 7.98
N ARG A 15 -13.53 35.93 7.53
CA ARG A 15 -13.30 36.21 6.10
C ARG A 15 -11.98 35.62 5.59
N LEU A 16 -10.92 35.62 6.41
CA LEU A 16 -9.66 34.94 6.08
C LEU A 16 -9.83 33.42 6.05
N ILE A 17 -10.50 32.83 7.05
CA ILE A 17 -10.76 31.37 7.09
C ILE A 17 -11.58 30.93 5.88
N ARG A 18 -12.58 31.70 5.45
CA ARG A 18 -13.39 31.36 4.26
C ARG A 18 -12.61 31.49 2.94
N LYS A 19 -11.61 32.38 2.87
CA LYS A 19 -10.80 32.61 1.66
C LYS A 19 -9.61 31.65 1.56
N TYR A 20 -8.95 31.33 2.67
CA TYR A 20 -7.80 30.42 2.73
C TYR A 20 -8.18 28.97 3.08
N GLY A 21 -9.35 28.73 3.69
CA GLY A 21 -9.80 27.39 4.07
C GLY A 21 -10.09 26.48 2.89
N LEU A 22 -10.70 27.02 1.81
CA LEU A 22 -10.94 26.24 0.59
C LEU A 22 -9.62 25.89 -0.12
N GLY A 23 -8.70 26.85 -0.22
CA GLY A 23 -7.37 26.63 -0.80
C GLY A 23 -6.53 25.64 0.00
N ALA A 24 -6.56 25.73 1.34
CA ALA A 24 -5.90 24.78 2.23
C ALA A 24 -6.50 23.37 2.13
N CYS A 25 -7.83 23.24 2.05
CA CYS A 25 -8.47 21.93 1.86
C CYS A 25 -8.08 21.31 0.51
N LEU A 26 -8.10 22.08 -0.58
CA LEU A 26 -7.70 21.60 -1.90
C LEU A 26 -6.21 21.23 -1.95
N PHE A 27 -5.35 22.01 -1.28
CA PHE A 27 -3.93 21.70 -1.16
C PHE A 27 -3.69 20.41 -0.37
N LEU A 28 -4.36 20.24 0.78
CA LEU A 28 -4.27 19.00 1.55
C LEU A 28 -4.81 17.80 0.77
N PHE A 29 -5.90 17.97 0.01
CA PHE A 29 -6.45 16.90 -0.83
C PHE A 29 -5.50 16.52 -1.97
N ALA A 30 -4.94 17.50 -2.67
CA ALA A 30 -3.98 17.28 -3.74
C ALA A 30 -2.66 16.69 -3.21
N PHE A 31 -2.21 17.12 -2.03
CA PHE A 31 -1.02 16.57 -1.37
C PHE A 31 -1.25 15.12 -0.92
N LEU A 32 -2.43 14.82 -0.36
CA LEU A 32 -2.80 13.45 0.02
C LEU A 32 -2.89 12.55 -1.21
N TRP A 33 -3.50 13.04 -2.29
CA TRP A 33 -3.58 12.33 -3.57
C TRP A 33 -2.20 12.07 -4.16
N PHE A 34 -1.35 13.10 -4.22
CA PHE A 34 0.03 12.98 -4.68
C PHE A 34 0.86 12.02 -3.81
N MET A 35 0.69 12.04 -2.49
CA MET A 35 1.30 11.08 -1.59
C MET A 35 0.79 9.66 -1.82
N LEU A 36 -0.50 9.49 -2.12
CA LEU A 36 -1.07 8.20 -2.50
C LEU A 36 -0.47 7.69 -3.80
N ASP A 37 -0.29 8.54 -4.82
CA ASP A 37 0.37 8.16 -6.08
C ASP A 37 1.88 7.90 -5.90
N PHE A 38 2.55 8.66 -5.04
CA PHE A 38 3.98 8.50 -4.74
C PHE A 38 4.27 7.27 -3.88
N THR A 39 3.36 6.93 -2.95
CA THR A 39 3.48 5.74 -2.08
C THR A 39 2.84 4.49 -2.69
N ALA A 40 1.96 4.65 -3.68
CA ALA A 40 1.61 3.62 -4.64
C ALA A 40 2.77 3.41 -5.64
N ALA A 41 3.97 3.14 -5.10
CA ALA A 41 4.83 2.17 -5.78
C ALA A 41 3.91 0.98 -6.05
N PRO A 42 3.71 0.56 -7.31
CA PRO A 42 2.75 -0.48 -7.57
C PRO A 42 3.09 -1.65 -6.65
N ALA A 43 2.08 -2.31 -6.09
CA ALA A 43 2.27 -3.49 -5.27
C ALA A 43 2.75 -4.64 -6.18
N HIS A 44 3.92 -4.44 -6.79
CA HIS A 44 4.66 -5.42 -7.53
C HIS A 44 5.09 -6.41 -6.46
N ALA A 45 4.59 -7.64 -6.55
CA ALA A 45 5.27 -8.73 -5.88
C ALA A 45 6.62 -8.91 -6.58
N GLN A 46 7.61 -8.09 -6.20
CA GLN A 46 8.95 -8.09 -6.79
C GLN A 46 9.56 -9.49 -6.67
N PHE A 47 9.31 -10.19 -5.57
CA PHE A 47 9.71 -11.59 -5.38
C PHE A 47 9.30 -12.50 -6.54
N PHE A 48 8.03 -12.52 -6.92
CA PHE A 48 7.57 -13.38 -8.01
C PHE A 48 8.16 -12.97 -9.36
N ARG A 49 8.50 -11.70 -9.56
CA ARG A 49 9.12 -11.24 -10.82
C ARG A 49 10.59 -11.60 -10.87
N VAL A 50 11.33 -11.35 -9.81
CA VAL A 50 12.74 -11.75 -9.66
C VAL A 50 12.88 -13.27 -9.79
N ALA A 51 11.96 -14.04 -9.23
CA ALA A 51 11.95 -15.50 -9.37
C ALA A 51 11.62 -15.96 -10.80
N GLU A 52 10.74 -15.26 -11.52
CA GLU A 52 10.44 -15.53 -12.94
C GLU A 52 11.68 -15.26 -13.82
N ASP A 53 12.33 -14.12 -13.60
CA ASP A 53 13.54 -13.71 -14.31
C ASP A 53 14.68 -14.70 -14.03
N TRP A 54 14.88 -15.08 -12.77
CA TRP A 54 15.87 -16.09 -12.39
C TRP A 54 15.58 -17.44 -13.05
N LEU A 55 14.35 -17.95 -12.98
CA LEU A 55 14.00 -19.26 -13.53
C LEU A 55 14.23 -19.31 -15.05
N THR A 56 13.83 -18.24 -15.75
CA THR A 56 14.01 -18.11 -17.20
C THR A 56 15.50 -18.04 -17.58
N SER A 57 16.34 -17.45 -16.73
CA SER A 57 17.80 -17.41 -16.93
C SER A 57 18.52 -18.71 -16.54
N ALA A 58 17.99 -19.43 -15.55
CA ALA A 58 18.63 -20.61 -14.96
C ALA A 58 18.39 -21.90 -15.75
N ILE A 59 17.29 -21.97 -16.51
CA ILE A 59 16.92 -23.14 -17.32
C ILE A 59 17.01 -22.77 -18.81
N PRO A 60 18.05 -23.22 -19.52
CA PRO A 60 18.15 -23.03 -20.97
C PRO A 60 16.96 -23.67 -21.68
N GLU A 61 16.46 -23.03 -22.75
CA GLU A 61 15.38 -23.53 -23.62
C GLU A 61 14.00 -23.69 -22.95
N VAL A 62 13.79 -23.11 -21.77
CA VAL A 62 12.45 -23.07 -21.17
C VAL A 62 11.52 -22.14 -21.97
N ASP A 63 10.28 -22.57 -22.19
CA ASP A 63 9.24 -21.75 -22.81
C ASP A 63 8.88 -20.58 -21.87
N ALA A 64 9.30 -19.37 -22.25
CA ALA A 64 9.10 -18.15 -21.48
C ALA A 64 7.61 -17.80 -21.31
N ASP A 65 6.77 -18.12 -22.28
CA ASP A 65 5.32 -17.84 -22.19
C ASP A 65 4.67 -18.76 -21.15
N LEU A 66 5.08 -20.03 -21.12
CA LEU A 66 4.63 -20.99 -20.11
C LEU A 66 5.09 -20.59 -18.70
N VAL A 67 6.35 -20.18 -18.56
CA VAL A 67 6.90 -19.68 -17.28
C VAL A 67 6.11 -18.47 -16.80
N SER A 68 5.89 -17.48 -17.68
CA SER A 68 5.14 -16.28 -17.32
C SER A 68 3.69 -16.58 -16.95
N LEU A 69 3.03 -17.51 -17.65
CA LEU A 69 1.68 -17.96 -17.30
C LEU A 69 1.63 -18.54 -15.88
N VAL A 70 2.56 -19.44 -15.53
CA VAL A 70 2.63 -20.05 -14.20
C VAL A 70 2.84 -18.99 -13.12
N PHE A 71 3.76 -18.06 -13.32
CA PHE A 71 4.01 -16.97 -12.37
C PHE A 71 2.83 -16.00 -12.23
N ASN A 72 2.12 -15.71 -13.32
CA ASN A 72 0.90 -14.90 -13.28
C ASN A 72 -0.23 -15.59 -12.50
N VAL A 73 -0.39 -16.91 -12.66
CA VAL A 73 -1.34 -17.68 -11.85
C VAL A 73 -0.93 -17.67 -10.37
N LEU A 74 0.35 -17.86 -10.05
CA LEU A 74 0.83 -17.79 -8.67
C LEU A 74 0.57 -16.41 -8.03
N ARG A 75 0.83 -15.32 -8.75
CA ARG A 75 0.53 -13.94 -8.30
C ARG A 75 -0.97 -13.76 -8.06
N ALA A 76 -1.81 -14.23 -8.98
CA ALA A 76 -3.26 -14.15 -8.84
C ALA A 76 -3.75 -14.92 -7.60
N LEU A 77 -3.28 -16.15 -7.40
CA LEU A 77 -3.62 -16.96 -6.23
C LEU A 77 -3.14 -16.30 -4.92
N PHE A 78 -1.95 -15.73 -4.92
CA PHE A 78 -1.41 -14.99 -3.78
C PHE A 78 -2.28 -13.79 -3.41
N LEU A 79 -2.69 -12.98 -4.40
CA LEU A 79 -3.56 -11.83 -4.18
C LEU A 79 -4.96 -12.24 -3.73
N ILE A 80 -5.54 -13.31 -4.30
CA ILE A 80 -6.84 -13.84 -3.87
C ILE A 80 -6.76 -14.29 -2.40
N TYR A 81 -5.71 -15.03 -2.04
CA TYR A 81 -5.50 -15.47 -0.67
C TYR A 81 -5.38 -14.28 0.30
N LEU A 82 -4.54 -13.30 -0.04
CA LEU A 82 -4.40 -12.08 0.77
C LEU A 82 -5.72 -11.34 0.89
N GLY A 83 -6.45 -11.14 -0.21
CA GLY A 83 -7.75 -10.47 -0.23
C GLY A 83 -8.76 -11.14 0.70
N ILE A 84 -8.92 -12.47 0.60
CA ILE A 84 -9.83 -13.23 1.48
C ILE A 84 -9.38 -13.12 2.94
N SER A 85 -8.08 -13.23 3.21
CA SER A 85 -7.56 -13.15 4.58
C SER A 85 -7.77 -11.77 5.21
N LEU A 86 -7.60 -10.69 4.43
CA LEU A 86 -7.80 -9.32 4.87
C LEU A 86 -9.28 -9.06 5.20
N VAL A 87 -10.21 -9.52 4.35
CA VAL A 87 -11.65 -9.41 4.63
C VAL A 87 -11.98 -10.05 5.98
N LYS A 88 -11.43 -11.23 6.28
CA LYS A 88 -11.64 -11.90 7.57
C LYS A 88 -11.09 -11.10 8.75
N VAL A 89 -9.89 -10.55 8.63
CA VAL A 89 -9.26 -9.71 9.67
C VAL A 89 -10.08 -8.44 9.91
N VAL A 90 -10.51 -7.76 8.86
CA VAL A 90 -11.33 -6.54 8.94
C VAL A 90 -12.68 -6.83 9.58
N ASN A 91 -13.34 -7.92 9.18
CA ASN A 91 -14.62 -8.30 9.78
C ASN A 91 -14.48 -8.60 11.28
N ALA A 92 -13.43 -9.32 11.68
CA ALA A 92 -13.14 -9.58 13.09
C ALA A 92 -12.84 -8.29 13.87
N ALA A 93 -12.12 -7.34 13.26
CA ALA A 93 -11.83 -6.06 13.88
C ALA A 93 -13.10 -5.21 14.09
N GLN A 94 -14.10 -5.32 13.20
CA GLN A 94 -15.38 -4.63 13.36
C GLN A 94 -16.27 -5.27 14.43
N GLN A 95 -16.10 -6.56 14.68
CA GLN A 95 -16.90 -7.33 15.64
C GLN A 95 -16.25 -7.38 17.03
N ASP A 96 -15.15 -6.64 17.26
CA ASP A 96 -14.33 -6.68 18.46
C ASP A 96 -13.80 -8.10 18.81
N ASP A 97 -13.74 -8.99 17.82
CA ASP A 97 -13.13 -10.31 17.92
C ASP A 97 -11.59 -10.21 17.96
N ASP A 98 -10.90 -11.31 18.29
CA ASP A 98 -9.43 -11.38 18.29
C ASP A 98 -8.83 -11.37 16.87
N TRP A 99 -8.91 -10.20 16.24
CA TRP A 99 -8.42 -9.92 14.89
C TRP A 99 -6.89 -10.08 14.80
N LYS A 100 -6.16 -9.94 15.91
CA LYS A 100 -4.71 -10.11 15.94
C LYS A 100 -4.32 -11.56 15.69
N THR A 101 -5.03 -12.49 16.32
CA THR A 101 -4.81 -13.92 16.08
C THR A 101 -5.13 -14.30 14.64
N LEU A 102 -6.19 -13.74 14.05
CA LEU A 102 -6.55 -13.97 12.64
C LEU A 102 -5.55 -13.35 11.66
N ALA A 103 -4.98 -12.18 11.99
CA ALA A 103 -4.01 -11.49 11.16
C ALA A 103 -2.62 -12.16 11.16
N ARG A 104 -2.33 -13.02 12.15
CA ARG A 104 -1.02 -13.67 12.28
C ARG A 104 -0.60 -14.41 11.01
N THR A 105 -1.47 -15.27 10.48
CA THR A 105 -1.16 -16.08 9.30
C THR A 105 -0.85 -15.24 8.06
N PRO A 106 -1.71 -14.29 7.64
CA PRO A 106 -1.40 -13.46 6.46
C PRO A 106 -0.19 -12.54 6.68
N ILE A 107 0.05 -12.05 7.90
CA ILE A 107 1.24 -11.25 8.21
C ILE A 107 2.52 -12.06 8.05
N ILE A 108 2.56 -13.30 8.56
CA ILE A 108 3.74 -14.17 8.41
C ILE A 108 4.06 -14.38 6.93
N ILE A 109 3.04 -14.65 6.11
CA ILE A 109 3.22 -14.85 4.67
C ILE A 109 3.80 -13.60 3.99
N LEU A 110 3.28 -12.41 4.32
CA LEU A 110 3.82 -11.15 3.81
C LEU A 110 5.29 -10.98 4.20
N ILE A 111 5.65 -11.23 5.46
CA ILE A 111 7.03 -11.15 5.94
C ILE A 111 7.94 -12.15 5.22
N VAL A 112 7.48 -13.39 5.02
CA VAL A 112 8.27 -14.41 4.32
C VAL A 112 8.50 -14.02 2.87
N VAL A 113 7.49 -13.49 2.17
CA VAL A 113 7.62 -13.07 0.77
C VAL A 113 8.54 -11.85 0.63
N THR A 114 8.45 -10.88 1.55
CA THR A 114 9.35 -9.70 1.52
C THR A 114 10.79 -10.07 1.90
N LEU A 115 10.99 -10.97 2.86
CA LEU A 115 12.32 -11.52 3.13
C LEU A 115 12.84 -12.33 1.93
N GLY A 116 11.97 -13.10 1.28
CA GLY A 116 12.28 -13.80 0.04
C GLY A 116 12.75 -12.85 -1.06
N ASP A 117 12.19 -11.65 -1.14
CA ASP A 117 12.58 -10.62 -2.11
C ASP A 117 14.02 -10.11 -1.89
N LEU A 118 14.36 -9.82 -0.63
CA LEU A 118 15.71 -9.43 -0.23
C LEU A 118 16.73 -10.54 -0.51
N LEU A 119 16.36 -11.78 -0.15
CA LEU A 119 17.21 -12.95 -0.38
C LEU A 119 17.35 -13.28 -1.86
N ALA A 120 16.27 -13.18 -2.64
CA ALA A 120 16.30 -13.41 -4.08
C ALA A 120 17.21 -12.38 -4.77
N THR A 121 17.09 -11.10 -4.42
CA THR A 121 17.99 -10.05 -4.93
C THR A 121 19.46 -10.33 -4.60
N TYR A 122 19.73 -10.83 -3.38
CA TYR A 122 21.08 -11.19 -2.95
C TYR A 122 21.64 -12.42 -3.68
N ILE A 123 20.83 -13.46 -3.84
CA ILE A 123 21.25 -14.75 -4.44
C ILE A 123 21.37 -14.63 -5.96
N THR A 124 20.49 -13.87 -6.60
CA THR A 124 20.46 -13.71 -8.08
C THR A 124 21.47 -12.68 -8.58
N GLY A 125 22.11 -11.90 -7.69
CA GLY A 125 23.14 -10.94 -8.04
C GLY A 125 22.62 -9.68 -8.74
N THR A 126 21.30 -9.44 -8.76
CA THR A 126 20.69 -8.22 -9.33
C THR A 126 20.68 -7.04 -8.36
N GLY A 127 21.28 -7.20 -7.17
CA GLY A 127 21.45 -6.13 -6.19
C GLY A 127 22.62 -5.20 -6.56
N ALA A 128 22.32 -4.17 -7.37
CA ALA A 128 23.20 -3.08 -7.79
C ALA A 128 24.40 -3.46 -8.69
#